data_AF-A0A962HDD0-F1
#
_entry.id   AF-A0A962HDD0-F1
#
_cell.length_a   1.000
_cell.length_b   1.000
_cell.length_c   1.000
_cell.angle_alpha   90.00
_cell.angle_beta   90.00
_cell.angle_gamma   90.00
#
_symmetry.space_group_name_H-M   'P 1'
#
loop_
_entity.id
_entity.type
_entity.pdbx_description
1 polymer ?
#
loop_
_entity_poly.entity_id
_entity_poly.type
_entity_poly.pdbx_seq_one_letter_code
_entity_poly.pdbx_strand_id
1 'polypeptide(L)'
;MSAVLAALLAAAPAWMLTRLALAYAQGAAMHDQPGARRMHSAPTVRGAGLGFVLVITAVWTGLGLALGVQHPLGRWALGGAAGLAIVALISWLDDRQGLPVWPRLLAHATAAVLLTLGAWPGLAAQLPWVLVLILPLILIIPAINFWNFMDGINGMAAVQAVLVATIIAALAWKAGDYPAAWFAAVVAGSVCAFLPFNFPDARAFMGDVGSASLGYIVAALALMPLV
;
A
#
# COMPACT_ATOMS: atom_id res chain seq x y z
N MET A 1 -17.13 13.89 -7.75
CA MET A 1 -16.30 14.08 -6.54
C MET A 1 -14.93 14.61 -6.96
N SER A 2 -14.35 15.60 -6.28
CA SER A 2 -12.98 16.04 -6.61
C SER A 2 -11.95 15.08 -6.00
N ALA A 3 -10.76 14.98 -6.60
CA ALA A 3 -9.65 14.18 -6.05
C ALA A 3 -9.27 14.63 -4.62
N VAL A 4 -9.31 15.94 -4.35
CA VAL A 4 -9.08 16.50 -3.01
C VAL A 4 -10.10 15.99 -2.00
N LEU A 5 -11.39 15.96 -2.37
CA LEU A 5 -12.42 15.45 -1.47
C LEU A 5 -12.21 13.95 -1.19
N ALA A 6 -11.82 13.16 -2.18
CA ALA A 6 -11.49 11.75 -2.00
C ALA A 6 -10.33 11.55 -1.00
N ALA A 7 -9.27 12.35 -1.10
CA ALA A 7 -8.16 12.32 -0.16
C ALA A 7 -8.59 12.65 1.27
N LEU A 8 -9.40 13.70 1.46
CA LEU A 8 -9.89 14.11 2.77
C LEU A 8 -10.80 13.05 3.42
N LEU A 9 -11.70 12.46 2.62
CA LEU A 9 -12.58 11.39 3.10
C LEU A 9 -11.82 10.12 3.48
N ALA A 10 -10.69 9.84 2.82
CA ALA A 10 -9.83 8.70 3.13
C ALA A 10 -8.89 8.96 4.33
N ALA A 11 -8.52 10.21 4.59
CA ALA A 11 -7.61 10.59 5.65
C ALA A 11 -8.19 10.36 7.06
N ALA A 12 -9.46 10.74 7.28
CA ALA A 12 -10.13 10.59 8.57
C ALA A 12 -10.19 9.13 9.09
N PRO A 13 -10.68 8.14 8.31
CA PRO A 13 -10.68 6.75 8.75
C PRO A 13 -9.25 6.19 8.87
N ALA A 14 -8.31 6.59 8.00
CA ALA A 14 -6.93 6.13 8.08
C ALA A 14 -6.25 6.60 9.37
N TRP A 15 -6.46 7.86 9.76
CA TRP A 15 -5.97 8.41 11.03
C TRP A 15 -6.56 7.67 12.23
N MET A 16 -7.88 7.42 12.22
CA MET A 16 -8.57 6.70 13.29
C MET A 16 -8.04 5.27 13.42
N LEU A 17 -7.97 4.53 12.30
CA LEU A 17 -7.46 3.16 12.29
C LEU A 17 -5.98 3.10 12.66
N THR A 18 -5.18 4.11 12.32
CA THR A 18 -3.78 4.23 12.79
C THR A 18 -3.74 4.33 14.31
N ARG A 19 -4.58 5.16 14.93
CA ARG A 19 -4.66 5.26 16.39
C ARG A 19 -5.07 3.94 17.04
N LEU A 20 -6.05 3.26 16.47
CA LEU A 20 -6.51 1.96 16.97
C LEU A 20 -5.42 0.87 16.82
N ALA A 21 -4.70 0.86 15.69
CA ALA A 21 -3.58 -0.04 15.47
C ALA A 21 -2.47 0.20 16.51
N LEU A 22 -2.19 1.46 16.86
CA LEU A 22 -1.23 1.81 17.91
C LEU A 22 -1.68 1.34 19.29
N ALA A 23 -2.94 1.59 19.65
CA ALA A 23 -3.49 1.12 20.93
C ALA A 23 -3.40 -0.42 21.05
N TYR A 24 -3.72 -1.13 19.96
CA TYR A 24 -3.57 -2.58 19.90
C TYR A 24 -2.10 -3.02 20.03
N ALA A 25 -1.20 -2.43 19.25
CA ALA A 25 0.20 -2.83 19.20
C ALA A 25 0.95 -2.56 20.53
N GLN A 26 0.54 -1.52 21.27
CA GLN A 26 1.00 -1.29 22.66
C GLN A 26 0.58 -2.42 23.60
N GLY A 27 -0.68 -2.88 23.52
CA GLY A 27 -1.17 -4.00 24.32
C GLY A 27 -0.59 -5.36 23.92
N ALA A 28 -0.22 -5.53 22.66
CA ALA A 28 0.36 -6.75 22.10
C ALA A 28 1.88 -6.85 22.25
N ALA A 29 2.53 -5.91 22.95
CA ALA A 29 3.97 -5.82 23.16
C ALA A 29 4.81 -5.83 21.86
N MET A 30 4.27 -5.25 20.77
CA MET A 30 4.99 -5.08 19.49
C MET A 30 5.97 -3.88 19.57
N HIS A 31 6.91 -3.97 20.51
CA HIS A 31 7.88 -2.91 20.78
C HIS A 31 9.16 -3.10 19.99
N ASP A 32 9.60 -2.01 19.38
CA ASP A 32 10.91 -1.97 18.75
C ASP A 32 11.95 -1.37 19.69
N GLN A 33 12.95 -2.17 20.08
CA GLN A 33 14.03 -1.71 20.94
C GLN A 33 15.08 -0.93 20.12
N PRO A 34 15.67 0.15 20.68
CA PRO A 34 16.81 0.83 20.05
C PRO A 34 17.99 -0.14 19.92
N GLY A 35 18.61 -0.21 18.73
CA GLY A 35 19.75 -1.09 18.45
C GLY A 35 20.77 -0.39 17.54
N ALA A 36 21.95 -0.99 17.37
CA ALA A 36 23.10 -0.36 16.68
C ALA A 36 22.87 0.07 15.21
N ARG A 37 21.77 -0.35 14.57
CA ARG A 37 21.38 0.06 13.20
C ARG A 37 20.26 1.11 13.16
N ARG A 38 19.73 1.54 14.30
CA ARG A 38 18.49 2.34 14.38
C ARG A 38 18.77 3.70 15.01
N MET A 39 18.32 4.77 14.35
CA MET A 39 18.61 6.15 14.75
C MET A 39 17.63 6.71 15.79
N HIS A 40 16.67 5.93 16.29
CA HIS A 40 15.69 6.37 17.27
C HIS A 40 16.11 6.03 18.71
N SER A 41 15.92 7.00 19.60
CA SER A 41 16.37 6.98 20.99
C SER A 41 15.32 6.43 21.98
N ALA A 42 14.07 6.22 21.56
CA ALA A 42 12.98 5.73 22.40
C ALA A 42 12.31 4.45 21.83
N PRO A 43 11.74 3.58 22.67
CA PRO A 43 10.94 2.44 22.23
C PRO A 43 9.75 2.91 21.42
N THR A 44 9.60 2.40 20.21
CA THR A 44 8.56 2.81 19.26
C THR A 44 7.71 1.62 18.87
N VAL A 45 6.42 1.87 18.68
CA VAL A 45 5.44 0.84 18.36
C VAL A 45 5.41 0.61 16.86
N ARG A 46 5.43 -0.66 16.44
CA ARG A 46 5.34 -1.07 15.02
C ARG A 46 3.92 -1.46 14.63
N GLY A 47 3.63 -1.42 13.33
CA GLY A 47 2.36 -1.88 12.76
C GLY A 47 1.33 -0.78 12.52
N ALA A 48 1.69 0.48 12.71
CA ALA A 48 0.81 1.62 12.48
C ALA A 48 0.34 1.75 11.02
N GLY A 49 1.06 1.13 10.08
CA GLY A 49 0.71 1.10 8.67
C GLY A 49 -0.62 0.41 8.36
N LEU A 50 -1.09 -0.47 9.26
CA LEU A 50 -2.42 -1.09 9.17
C LEU A 50 -3.53 -0.06 8.94
N GLY A 51 -3.40 1.14 9.50
CA GLY A 51 -4.41 2.20 9.38
C GLY A 51 -4.72 2.55 7.93
N PHE A 52 -3.71 2.93 7.16
CA PHE A 52 -3.90 3.29 5.74
C PHE A 52 -4.13 2.06 4.86
N VAL A 53 -3.49 0.92 5.18
CA VAL A 53 -3.64 -0.33 4.40
C VAL A 53 -5.09 -0.82 4.43
N LEU A 54 -5.75 -0.80 5.60
CA LEU A 54 -7.14 -1.24 5.73
C LEU A 54 -8.10 -0.31 4.98
N VAL A 55 -7.89 1.01 5.01
CA VAL A 55 -8.70 1.96 4.23
C VAL A 55 -8.57 1.69 2.74
N ILE A 56 -7.35 1.58 2.22
CA ILE A 56 -7.09 1.38 0.79
C ILE A 56 -7.68 0.04 0.34
N THR A 57 -7.47 -1.03 1.12
CA THR A 57 -8.04 -2.36 0.84
C THR A 57 -9.57 -2.33 0.82
N ALA A 58 -10.20 -1.65 1.78
CA ALA A 58 -11.65 -1.51 1.84
C ALA A 58 -12.21 -0.72 0.64
N VAL A 59 -11.56 0.38 0.26
CA VAL A 59 -11.96 1.20 -0.89
C VAL A 59 -11.86 0.41 -2.19
N TRP A 60 -10.76 -0.32 -2.42
CA TRP A 60 -10.57 -1.15 -3.61
C TRP A 60 -11.57 -2.31 -3.64
N THR A 61 -11.81 -2.95 -2.50
CA THR A 61 -12.82 -4.02 -2.39
C THR A 61 -14.21 -3.48 -2.71
N GLY A 62 -14.60 -2.35 -2.11
CA GLY A 62 -15.91 -1.72 -2.35
C GLY A 62 -16.13 -1.36 -3.81
N LEU A 63 -15.14 -0.75 -4.47
CA LEU A 63 -15.20 -0.50 -5.91
C LEU A 63 -15.33 -1.80 -6.71
N GLY A 64 -14.45 -2.76 -6.39
CA GLY A 64 -14.40 -4.04 -7.07
C GLY A 64 -15.73 -4.78 -7.06
N LEU A 65 -16.41 -4.77 -5.91
CA LEU A 65 -17.75 -5.34 -5.75
C LEU A 65 -18.82 -4.51 -6.48
N ALA A 66 -18.73 -3.18 -6.47
CA ALA A 66 -19.70 -2.31 -7.11
C ALA A 66 -19.65 -2.39 -8.66
N LEU A 67 -18.46 -2.51 -9.24
CA LEU A 67 -18.27 -2.60 -10.70
C LEU A 67 -18.30 -4.05 -11.22
N GLY A 68 -17.97 -5.02 -10.37
CA GLY A 68 -17.90 -6.44 -10.72
C GLY A 68 -16.66 -6.83 -11.52
N VAL A 69 -16.38 -8.13 -11.57
CA VAL A 69 -15.19 -8.73 -12.22
C VAL A 69 -15.18 -8.59 -13.75
N GLN A 70 -16.32 -8.28 -14.36
CA GLN A 70 -16.42 -8.08 -15.81
C GLN A 70 -15.88 -6.70 -16.22
N HIS A 71 -16.01 -5.71 -15.34
CA HIS A 71 -15.49 -4.38 -15.59
C HIS A 71 -13.97 -4.34 -15.37
N PRO A 72 -13.16 -3.75 -16.28
CA PRO A 72 -11.70 -3.70 -16.14
C PRO A 72 -11.24 -3.16 -14.79
N LEU A 73 -11.79 -2.02 -14.34
CA LEU A 73 -11.51 -1.45 -13.02
C LEU A 73 -11.99 -2.32 -11.86
N GLY A 74 -13.15 -2.97 -12.00
CA GLY A 74 -13.68 -3.81 -10.92
C GLY A 74 -12.79 -5.03 -10.69
N ARG A 75 -12.35 -5.67 -11.78
CA ARG A 75 -11.39 -6.78 -11.71
C ARG A 75 -10.02 -6.37 -11.17
N TRP A 76 -9.47 -5.25 -11.65
CA TRP A 76 -8.22 -4.70 -11.12
C TRP A 76 -8.34 -4.41 -9.62
N ALA A 77 -9.43 -3.79 -9.17
CA ALA A 77 -9.62 -3.43 -7.78
C ALA A 77 -9.78 -4.66 -6.87
N LEU A 78 -10.48 -5.72 -7.31
CA LEU A 78 -10.59 -6.97 -6.55
C LEU A 78 -9.26 -7.74 -6.49
N GLY A 79 -8.57 -7.90 -7.62
CA GLY A 79 -7.25 -8.55 -7.65
C GLY A 79 -6.21 -7.78 -6.85
N GLY A 80 -6.23 -6.45 -7.00
CA GLY A 80 -5.45 -5.50 -6.23
C GLY A 80 -5.70 -5.62 -4.73
N ALA A 81 -6.96 -5.59 -4.30
CA ALA A 81 -7.34 -5.69 -2.88
C ALA A 81 -6.97 -7.04 -2.27
N ALA A 82 -7.19 -8.14 -3.00
CA ALA A 82 -6.82 -9.48 -2.55
C ALA A 82 -5.31 -9.61 -2.36
N GLY A 83 -4.50 -9.14 -3.32
CA GLY A 83 -3.05 -9.13 -3.18
C GLY A 83 -2.56 -8.20 -2.07
N LEU A 84 -3.17 -7.01 -1.92
CA LEU A 84 -2.84 -6.09 -0.82
C LEU A 84 -3.13 -6.72 0.54
N ALA A 85 -4.27 -7.42 0.69
CA ALA A 85 -4.60 -8.14 1.92
C ALA A 85 -3.59 -9.25 2.22
N ILE A 86 -3.09 -9.96 1.21
CA ILE A 86 -2.05 -10.99 1.37
C ILE A 86 -0.73 -10.37 1.84
N VAL A 87 -0.27 -9.29 1.19
CA VAL A 87 0.95 -8.56 1.59
C VAL A 87 0.80 -8.02 3.01
N ALA A 88 -0.32 -7.39 3.32
CA ALA A 88 -0.59 -6.86 4.66
C ALA A 88 -0.59 -7.97 5.72
N LEU A 89 -1.24 -9.10 5.45
CA LEU A 89 -1.31 -10.21 6.40
C LEU A 89 0.06 -10.84 6.66
N ILE A 90 0.81 -11.18 5.60
CA ILE A 90 2.11 -11.82 5.77
C ILE A 90 3.10 -10.89 6.49
N SER A 91 3.07 -9.60 6.16
CA SER A 91 3.95 -8.61 6.76
C SER A 91 3.57 -8.27 8.20
N TRP A 92 2.27 -8.28 8.52
CA TRP A 92 1.83 -8.15 9.91
C TRP A 92 2.24 -9.36 10.77
N LEU A 93 2.18 -10.57 10.21
CA LEU A 93 2.71 -11.76 10.87
C LEU A 93 4.23 -11.63 11.06
N ASP A 94 4.96 -11.17 10.05
CA ASP A 94 6.41 -10.91 10.15
C ASP A 94 6.75 -9.89 11.25
N ASP A 95 6.00 -8.78 11.33
CA ASP A 95 6.15 -7.77 12.37
C ASP A 95 5.95 -8.32 13.80
N ARG A 96 5.18 -9.40 13.98
CA ARG A 96 4.85 -9.98 15.29
C ARG A 96 5.82 -11.03 15.78
N GLN A 97 6.20 -11.96 14.90
CA GLN A 97 6.93 -13.17 15.31
C GLN A 97 8.26 -13.35 14.56
N GLY A 98 8.51 -12.55 13.53
CA GLY A 98 9.60 -12.77 12.58
C GLY A 98 9.34 -14.02 11.74
N LEU A 99 9.36 -13.88 10.42
CA LEU A 99 9.16 -14.97 9.49
C LEU A 99 10.42 -15.24 8.67
N PRO A 100 10.65 -16.51 8.29
CA PRO A 100 11.66 -16.81 7.28
C PRO A 100 11.30 -16.16 5.94
N VAL A 101 12.29 -16.02 5.08
CA VAL A 101 12.17 -15.31 3.79
C VAL A 101 11.14 -15.98 2.85
N TRP A 102 11.04 -17.32 2.86
CA TRP A 102 10.21 -18.05 1.88
C TRP A 102 8.70 -17.78 1.97
N PRO A 103 8.04 -17.85 3.14
CA PRO A 103 6.63 -17.46 3.27
C PRO A 103 6.35 -16.04 2.76
N ARG A 104 7.26 -15.10 3.06
CA ARG A 104 7.15 -13.70 2.62
C ARG A 104 7.23 -13.59 1.09
N LEU A 105 8.23 -14.23 0.48
CA LEU A 105 8.37 -14.24 -0.98
C LEU A 105 7.19 -14.91 -1.69
N LEU A 106 6.69 -16.03 -1.16
CA LEU A 106 5.52 -16.71 -1.74
C LEU A 106 4.26 -15.86 -1.66
N ALA A 107 4.04 -15.18 -0.54
CA ALA A 107 2.92 -14.25 -0.39
C ALA A 107 3.04 -13.05 -1.34
N HIS A 108 4.22 -12.43 -1.45
CA HIS A 108 4.47 -11.34 -2.40
C HIS A 108 4.28 -11.78 -3.85
N ALA A 109 4.76 -12.97 -4.21
CA ALA A 109 4.56 -13.54 -5.55
C ALA A 109 3.08 -13.79 -5.84
N THR A 110 2.35 -14.34 -4.87
CA THR A 110 0.90 -14.59 -5.00
C THR A 110 0.16 -13.28 -5.19
N ALA A 111 0.44 -12.27 -4.36
CA ALA A 111 -0.15 -10.93 -4.50
C ALA A 111 0.14 -10.30 -5.86
N ALA A 112 1.38 -10.41 -6.33
CA ALA A 112 1.79 -9.89 -7.63
C ALA A 112 1.08 -10.57 -8.81
N VAL A 113 0.87 -11.90 -8.73
CA VAL A 113 0.09 -12.64 -9.72
C VAL A 113 -1.37 -12.19 -9.71
N LEU A 114 -1.99 -12.06 -8.52
CA LEU A 114 -3.40 -11.61 -8.41
C LEU A 114 -3.62 -10.22 -9.00
N LEU A 115 -2.71 -9.27 -8.73
CA LEU A 115 -2.75 -7.94 -9.34
C LEU A 115 -2.64 -8.01 -10.86
N THR A 116 -1.69 -8.79 -11.36
CA THR A 116 -1.44 -8.95 -12.80
C THR A 116 -2.64 -9.57 -13.51
N LEU A 117 -3.26 -10.60 -12.93
CA LEU A 117 -4.50 -11.19 -13.43
C LEU A 117 -5.67 -10.19 -13.37
N GLY A 118 -5.73 -9.37 -12.32
CA GLY A 118 -6.70 -8.29 -12.18
C GLY A 118 -6.64 -7.28 -13.33
N ALA A 119 -5.42 -6.87 -13.68
CA ALA A 119 -5.11 -5.91 -14.73
C ALA A 119 -5.02 -6.53 -16.15
N TRP A 120 -5.11 -7.86 -16.27
CA TRP A 120 -4.64 -8.60 -17.44
C TRP A 120 -5.12 -8.07 -18.79
N PRO A 121 -6.41 -7.84 -19.07
CA PRO A 121 -6.84 -7.40 -20.40
C PRO A 121 -6.31 -6.04 -20.81
N GLY A 122 -6.13 -5.11 -19.85
CA GLY A 122 -5.52 -3.81 -20.15
C GLY A 122 -4.04 -3.97 -20.50
N LEU A 123 -3.31 -4.78 -19.72
CA LEU A 123 -1.90 -5.05 -19.95
C LEU A 123 -1.66 -5.83 -21.26
N ALA A 124 -2.44 -6.89 -21.50
CA ALA A 124 -2.33 -7.73 -22.69
C ALA A 124 -2.73 -7.01 -23.98
N ALA A 125 -3.52 -5.93 -23.90
CA ALA A 125 -3.82 -5.09 -25.04
C ALA A 125 -2.64 -4.16 -25.43
N GLN A 126 -1.75 -3.85 -24.49
CA GLN A 126 -0.66 -2.88 -24.68
C GLN A 126 0.72 -3.54 -24.76
N LEU A 127 0.87 -4.74 -24.20
CA LEU A 127 2.14 -5.44 -24.05
C LEU A 127 2.06 -6.86 -24.61
N PRO A 128 3.17 -7.40 -25.17
CA PRO A 128 3.30 -8.82 -25.46
C PRO A 128 3.02 -9.66 -24.21
N TRP A 129 2.29 -10.77 -24.37
CA TRP A 129 1.88 -11.64 -23.25
C TRP A 129 3.06 -12.10 -22.37
N VAL A 130 4.25 -12.30 -22.95
CA VAL A 130 5.47 -12.64 -22.21
C VAL A 130 5.85 -11.54 -21.21
N LEU A 131 5.76 -10.27 -21.62
CA LEU A 131 6.06 -9.13 -20.72
C LEU A 131 5.05 -9.04 -19.57
N VAL A 132 3.77 -9.34 -19.85
CA VAL A 132 2.73 -9.39 -18.81
C VAL A 132 3.03 -10.49 -17.78
N LEU A 133 3.49 -11.66 -18.23
CA LEU A 133 3.82 -12.78 -17.32
C LEU A 133 5.04 -12.53 -16.42
N ILE A 134 6.03 -11.78 -16.90
CA ILE A 134 7.24 -11.47 -16.10
C ILE A 134 7.07 -10.23 -15.22
N LEU A 135 6.03 -9.43 -15.45
CA LEU A 135 5.73 -8.19 -14.73
C LEU A 135 5.72 -8.35 -13.19
N PRO A 136 5.15 -9.44 -12.61
CA PRO A 136 5.28 -9.74 -11.19
C PRO A 136 6.74 -9.74 -10.68
N LEU A 137 7.65 -10.32 -11.46
CA LEU A 137 9.04 -10.55 -11.07
C LEU A 137 9.90 -9.30 -11.21
N ILE A 138 9.63 -8.47 -12.22
CA ILE A 138 10.49 -7.31 -12.55
C ILE A 138 10.00 -6.00 -11.95
N LEU A 139 8.71 -5.90 -11.58
CA LEU A 139 8.10 -4.67 -11.11
C LEU A 139 7.49 -4.83 -9.71
N ILE A 140 6.52 -5.73 -9.54
CA ILE A 140 5.69 -5.75 -8.33
C ILE A 140 6.47 -6.28 -7.13
N ILE A 141 7.09 -7.47 -7.23
CA ILE A 141 7.87 -8.05 -6.13
C ILE A 141 9.07 -7.16 -5.76
N PRO A 142 9.85 -6.62 -6.72
CA PRO A 142 10.90 -5.66 -6.40
C PRO A 142 10.36 -4.40 -5.72
N ALA A 143 9.26 -3.82 -6.19
CA ALA A 143 8.66 -2.62 -5.57
C ALA A 143 8.30 -2.86 -4.11
N ILE A 144 7.68 -4.01 -3.77
CA ILE A 144 7.37 -4.40 -2.39
C ILE A 144 8.64 -4.40 -1.53
N ASN A 145 9.68 -5.09 -1.99
CA ASN A 145 10.92 -5.22 -1.21
C ASN A 145 11.67 -3.89 -1.12
N PHE A 146 11.77 -3.12 -2.20
CA PHE A 146 12.45 -1.83 -2.20
C PHE A 146 11.80 -0.85 -1.23
N TRP A 147 10.47 -0.72 -1.25
CA TRP A 147 9.77 0.17 -0.32
C TRP A 147 9.97 -0.27 1.14
N ASN A 148 10.02 -1.58 1.40
CA ASN A 148 10.34 -2.11 2.71
C ASN A 148 11.77 -1.74 3.15
N PHE A 149 12.76 -1.86 2.25
CA PHE A 149 14.14 -1.45 2.53
C PHE A 149 14.30 0.06 2.78
N MET A 150 13.44 0.89 2.20
CA MET A 150 13.49 2.35 2.35
C MET A 150 12.91 2.86 3.67
N ASP A 151 12.15 2.04 4.41
CA ASP A 151 11.52 2.43 5.69
C ASP A 151 12.50 2.40 6.88
N GLY A 152 13.73 2.90 6.68
CA GLY A 152 14.76 3.02 7.72
C GLY A 152 14.90 4.43 8.31
N ILE A 153 14.24 5.43 7.71
CA ILE A 153 14.31 6.84 8.09
C ILE A 153 12.90 7.37 8.31
N ASN A 154 12.69 8.05 9.44
CA ASN A 154 11.40 8.65 9.81
C ASN A 154 10.80 9.44 8.64
N GLY A 155 9.59 9.08 8.25
CA GLY A 155 8.82 9.74 7.19
C GLY A 155 9.26 9.42 5.76
N MET A 156 10.41 8.79 5.51
CA MET A 156 10.95 8.66 4.15
C MET A 156 10.00 7.91 3.21
N ALA A 157 9.64 6.67 3.55
CA ALA A 157 8.78 5.84 2.72
C ALA A 157 7.36 6.43 2.57
N ALA A 158 6.82 7.01 3.65
CA ALA A 158 5.49 7.61 3.66
C ALA A 158 5.42 8.91 2.85
N VAL A 159 6.38 9.82 3.01
CA VAL A 159 6.45 11.08 2.24
C VAL A 159 6.59 10.78 0.76
N GLN A 160 7.45 9.83 0.38
CA GLN A 160 7.59 9.41 -1.02
C GLN A 160 6.29 8.84 -1.59
N ALA A 161 5.61 7.97 -0.84
CA ALA A 161 4.32 7.43 -1.27
C ALA A 161 3.26 8.53 -1.46
N VAL A 162 3.19 9.50 -0.53
CA VAL A 162 2.29 10.67 -0.67
C VAL A 162 2.64 11.48 -1.92
N LEU A 163 3.93 11.72 -2.18
CA LEU A 163 4.39 12.52 -3.31
C LEU A 163 4.08 11.82 -4.64
N VAL A 164 4.42 10.53 -4.76
CA VAL A 164 4.11 9.70 -5.94
C VAL A 164 2.61 9.66 -6.19
N ALA A 165 1.81 9.36 -5.17
CA ALA A 165 0.36 9.28 -5.29
C ALA A 165 -0.27 10.63 -5.66
N THR A 166 0.24 11.73 -5.12
CA THR A 166 -0.22 13.09 -5.48
C THR A 166 0.10 13.43 -6.93
N ILE A 167 1.29 13.07 -7.42
CA ILE A 167 1.67 13.27 -8.83
C ILE A 167 0.78 12.42 -9.75
N ILE A 168 0.60 11.14 -9.43
CA ILE A 168 -0.30 10.25 -10.21
C ILE A 168 -1.71 10.87 -10.24
N ALA A 169 -2.22 11.34 -9.10
CA ALA A 169 -3.54 11.95 -9.03
C ALA A 169 -3.67 13.18 -9.94
N ALA A 170 -2.66 14.07 -9.92
CA ALA A 170 -2.65 15.27 -10.74
C ALA A 170 -2.54 14.96 -12.24
N LEU A 171 -1.67 14.02 -12.62
CA LEU A 171 -1.48 13.62 -14.02
C LEU A 171 -2.72 12.92 -14.57
N ALA A 172 -3.31 11.99 -13.81
CA ALA A 172 -4.54 11.30 -14.19
C ALA A 172 -5.71 12.29 -14.35
N TRP A 173 -5.85 13.24 -13.42
CA TRP A 173 -6.87 14.28 -13.52
C TRP A 173 -6.71 15.12 -14.79
N LYS A 174 -5.47 15.52 -15.10
CA LYS A 174 -5.16 16.27 -16.33
C LYS A 174 -5.44 15.44 -17.59
N ALA A 175 -5.23 14.13 -17.54
CA ALA A 175 -5.50 13.21 -18.64
C ALA A 175 -7.00 12.85 -18.81
N GLY A 176 -7.86 13.26 -17.88
CA GLY A 176 -9.28 12.91 -17.87
C GLY A 176 -9.58 11.53 -17.27
N ASP A 177 -8.56 10.81 -16.77
CA ASP A 177 -8.72 9.56 -16.03
C ASP A 177 -9.08 9.86 -14.56
N TYR A 178 -10.34 10.23 -14.36
CA TYR A 178 -10.86 10.55 -13.03
C TYR A 178 -10.82 9.37 -12.05
N PRO A 179 -11.09 8.10 -12.46
CA PRO A 179 -10.90 6.96 -11.58
C PRO A 179 -9.47 6.89 -11.02
N ALA A 180 -8.44 6.93 -11.87
CA ALA A 180 -7.05 6.85 -11.40
C ALA A 180 -6.69 8.04 -10.51
N ALA A 181 -7.20 9.23 -10.84
CA ALA A 181 -7.03 10.40 -10.01
C ALA A 181 -7.62 10.23 -8.59
N TRP A 182 -8.80 9.62 -8.48
CA TRP A 182 -9.43 9.37 -7.19
C TRP A 182 -8.70 8.31 -6.36
N PHE A 183 -8.29 7.20 -6.96
CA PHE A 183 -7.56 6.15 -6.22
C PHE A 183 -6.21 6.64 -5.71
N ALA A 184 -5.46 7.33 -6.56
CA ALA A 184 -4.19 7.91 -6.16
C ALA A 184 -4.40 8.98 -5.05
N ALA A 185 -5.46 9.78 -5.11
CA ALA A 185 -5.79 10.71 -4.05
C ALA A 185 -6.19 10.04 -2.73
N VAL A 186 -6.93 8.93 -2.77
CA VAL A 186 -7.23 8.10 -1.58
C VAL A 186 -5.93 7.61 -0.93
N VAL A 187 -4.99 7.09 -1.72
CA VAL A 187 -3.68 6.66 -1.21
C VAL A 187 -2.92 7.84 -0.59
N ALA A 188 -2.84 8.97 -1.28
CA ALA A 188 -2.18 10.17 -0.76
C ALA A 188 -2.79 10.63 0.58
N GLY A 189 -4.12 10.71 0.66
CA GLY A 189 -4.84 11.10 1.87
C GLY A 189 -4.64 10.13 3.03
N SER A 190 -4.78 8.82 2.78
CA SER A 190 -4.62 7.79 3.82
C SER A 190 -3.19 7.72 4.35
N VAL A 191 -2.17 7.81 3.49
CA VAL A 191 -0.76 7.78 3.93
C VAL A 191 -0.36 9.10 4.59
N CYS A 192 -0.85 10.25 4.11
CA CYS A 192 -0.63 11.54 4.75
C CYS A 192 -1.18 11.56 6.18
N ALA A 193 -2.32 10.91 6.43
CA ALA A 193 -2.90 10.76 7.76
C ALA A 193 -2.01 9.99 8.76
N PHE A 194 -1.09 9.16 8.26
CA PHE A 194 -0.10 8.45 9.08
C PHE A 194 1.13 9.32 9.44
N LEU A 195 1.50 10.30 8.60
CA LEU A 195 2.72 11.10 8.78
C LEU A 195 2.86 11.77 10.17
N PRO A 196 1.81 12.34 10.79
CA PRO A 196 1.93 12.93 12.12
C PRO A 196 2.41 11.95 13.20
N PHE A 197 2.24 10.64 13.02
CA PHE A 197 2.69 9.62 13.96
C PHE A 197 4.17 9.23 13.77
N ASN A 198 4.76 9.56 12.62
CA ASN A 198 6.06 9.04 12.19
C ASN A 198 7.11 10.13 11.87
N PHE A 199 6.73 11.28 11.35
CA PHE A 199 7.63 12.38 10.98
C PHE A 199 7.38 13.63 11.83
N PRO A 200 8.42 14.40 12.23
CA PRO A 200 9.85 14.12 12.07
C PRO A 200 10.40 13.16 13.14
N ASP A 201 9.81 13.18 14.33
CA ASP A 201 10.15 12.30 15.44
C ASP A 201 9.16 11.14 15.50
N ALA A 202 9.62 9.93 15.19
CA ALA A 202 8.75 8.76 15.13
C ALA A 202 8.23 8.38 16.52
N ARG A 203 6.91 8.51 16.69
CA ARG A 203 6.15 7.91 17.81
C ARG A 203 5.68 6.50 17.46
N ALA A 204 5.59 6.23 16.16
CA ALA A 204 5.15 4.98 15.58
C ALA A 204 5.91 4.70 14.28
N PHE A 205 6.20 3.43 14.06
CA PHE A 205 6.66 2.92 12.77
C PHE A 205 5.52 2.22 12.04
N MET A 206 5.50 2.37 10.72
CA MET A 206 4.48 1.72 9.91
C MET A 206 4.62 0.18 9.97
N GLY A 207 5.83 -0.32 10.19
CA GLY A 207 6.16 -1.75 10.19
C GLY A 207 6.21 -2.31 8.77
N ASP A 208 6.64 -3.56 8.63
CA ASP A 208 6.64 -4.27 7.35
C ASP A 208 5.23 -4.28 6.75
N VAL A 209 4.18 -4.32 7.59
CA VAL A 209 2.78 -4.25 7.15
C VAL A 209 2.48 -2.97 6.37
N GLY A 210 3.07 -1.84 6.74
CA GLY A 210 2.92 -0.58 6.04
C GLY A 210 3.84 -0.47 4.83
N SER A 211 5.14 -0.69 5.03
CA SER A 211 6.17 -0.41 4.04
C SER A 211 6.07 -1.35 2.82
N ALA A 212 5.94 -2.66 3.03
CA ALA A 212 5.76 -3.63 1.94
C ALA A 212 4.45 -3.38 1.18
N SER A 213 3.38 -3.03 1.90
CA SER A 213 2.10 -2.66 1.31
C SER A 213 2.20 -1.39 0.46
N LEU A 214 2.97 -0.38 0.87
CA LEU A 214 3.18 0.83 0.05
C LEU A 214 3.84 0.48 -1.30
N GLY A 215 4.85 -0.38 -1.29
CA GLY A 215 5.48 -0.86 -2.54
C GLY A 215 4.48 -1.56 -3.47
N TYR A 216 3.62 -2.42 -2.90
CA TYR A 216 2.54 -3.04 -3.66
C TYR A 216 1.50 -2.02 -4.17
N ILE A 217 1.07 -1.07 -3.34
CA ILE A 217 0.07 -0.07 -3.67
C ILE A 217 0.56 0.82 -4.83
N VAL A 218 1.82 1.27 -4.77
CA VAL A 218 2.39 2.09 -5.84
C VAL A 218 2.49 1.30 -7.15
N ALA A 219 2.92 0.04 -7.09
CA ALA A 219 2.93 -0.83 -8.26
C ALA A 219 1.50 -1.04 -8.82
N ALA A 220 0.50 -1.24 -7.97
CA ALA A 220 -0.88 -1.41 -8.38
C ALA A 220 -1.46 -0.17 -9.05
N LEU A 221 -1.20 1.04 -8.51
CA LEU A 221 -1.60 2.29 -9.15
C LEU A 221 -0.95 2.46 -10.53
N ALA A 222 0.31 2.07 -10.69
CA ALA A 222 1.00 2.13 -11.98
C ALA A 222 0.43 1.14 -13.02
N LEU A 223 -0.21 0.06 -12.55
CA LEU A 223 -0.82 -0.98 -13.39
C LEU A 223 -2.35 -0.88 -13.48
N MET A 224 -2.90 0.26 -13.05
CA MET A 224 -4.31 0.52 -13.12
C MET A 224 -4.75 0.63 -14.60
N PRO A 225 -5.83 -0.07 -15.00
CA PRO A 225 -6.31 0.03 -16.38
C PRO A 225 -6.92 1.41 -16.63
N LEU A 226 -6.55 2.01 -17.75
CA LEU A 226 -7.18 3.23 -18.27
C LEU A 226 -8.62 2.91 -18.69
N VAL A 227 -9.57 3.77 -18.35
CA VAL A 227 -11.01 3.66 -18.72
C VAL A 227 -11.52 4.95 -19.32
#